data_AF-A0A9P0XD16-F1
#
_entry.id   AF-A0A9P0XD16-F1
#
_cell.length_a   1.000
_cell.length_b   1.000
_cell.length_c   1.000
_cell.angle_alpha   90.00
_cell.angle_beta   90.00
_cell.angle_gamma   90.00
#
_symmetry.space_group_name_H-M   'P 1'
#
loop_
_entity.id
_entity.type
_entity.pdbx_description
1 polymer ?
#
loop_
_entity_poly.entity_id
_entity_poly.type
_entity_poly.pdbx_seq_one_letter_code
_entity_poly.pdbx_strand_id
1 'polypeptide(L)'
;MAESRDFNDILDDIVLSEDAQEKESYKEGFQAGVETGNADGFHLGYHRGFQLGRELGYYMRIVVHHLELNDTLDPKYSDKIIKQLQKVKDLIDEFPRTNSEDHDILKMAETIRAIKIKMDSKVTHLRQNLDTIITFLTPYLPLANCHMVEFFTQSHWDRLLPSDLQHYLDKSNLLDAVNIFWKASEKNNLYSENEISKWVETTRNHCLINNEYCLNPQGLQKLIISQGSNMQPELKITEFMNSKKSYEVQSMSAYVASLHNLCGATHCVEAGGGKGHLLVALSLGYQIPSLTIDCDEKTLRNAEKRVKIIQKQWHAIAKKINKNSEVKMSNIDSELHRFAPAFITMDTDLTEVVQSQFKCETVKLLLTGLHTCGNLGPDSLRLFTTHQNVGALFNVPCCYHLLSEEVDGGLYDVFQRDYGGVGDSYGFPMSEHLRGFNLGRNARMLAAQSIERVTARKELPNRSLLYRALLQEIIKNHSPESTIKEGKLKGISCQSFEEYLKTADAILNIGLDSCQIPETTIDCQWKKIVLFYLIRLCLAQVVESVILMDRLLFLYENGFTNVFLVKLFDPVLSPRCHSIVAIR
;
A
#
# COMPACT_ATOMS: atom_id res chain seq x y z
N MET A 1 52.44 -36.59 56.45
CA MET A 1 53.37 -35.46 56.60
C MET A 1 53.00 -34.49 55.50
N ALA A 2 52.36 -33.37 55.84
CA ALA A 2 52.10 -32.32 54.85
C ALA A 2 53.44 -31.62 54.58
N GLU A 3 53.85 -31.55 53.31
CA GLU A 3 55.06 -30.82 52.92
C GLU A 3 54.92 -29.37 53.38
N SER A 4 55.85 -28.92 54.23
CA SER A 4 55.90 -27.53 54.64
C SER A 4 56.29 -26.71 53.41
N ARG A 5 55.31 -26.03 52.81
CA ARG A 5 55.56 -25.04 51.76
C ARG A 5 56.60 -24.04 52.25
N ASP A 6 57.60 -23.76 51.42
CA ASP A 6 58.59 -22.73 51.72
C ASP A 6 57.84 -21.41 51.95
N PHE A 7 58.28 -20.65 52.96
CA PHE A 7 57.69 -19.36 53.25
C PHE A 7 57.80 -18.40 52.06
N ASN A 8 58.86 -18.54 51.25
CA ASN A 8 59.02 -17.74 50.03
C ASN A 8 57.99 -18.13 48.96
N ASP A 9 57.65 -19.41 48.81
CA ASP A 9 56.58 -19.85 47.88
C ASP A 9 55.22 -19.29 48.30
N ILE A 10 54.96 -19.19 49.61
CA ILE A 10 53.72 -18.58 50.13
C ILE A 10 53.69 -17.07 49.85
N LEU A 11 54.83 -16.39 50.01
CA LEU A 11 54.92 -14.97 49.69
C LEU A 11 54.81 -14.71 48.19
N ASP A 12 55.40 -15.54 47.34
CA ASP A 12 55.28 -15.45 45.88
C ASP A 12 53.84 -15.74 45.43
N ASP A 13 53.17 -16.74 46.01
CA ASP A 13 51.75 -17.01 45.76
C ASP A 13 50.87 -15.80 46.13
N ILE A 14 51.20 -15.06 47.19
CA ILE A 14 50.46 -13.85 47.62
C ILE A 14 50.80 -12.65 46.74
N VAL A 15 52.09 -12.42 46.43
CA VAL A 15 52.54 -11.27 45.63
C VAL A 15 52.08 -11.39 44.19
N LEU A 16 52.07 -12.60 43.64
CA LEU A 16 51.67 -12.90 42.26
C LEU A 16 50.21 -13.37 42.16
N SER A 17 49.42 -13.30 43.24
CA SER A 17 48.03 -13.78 43.23
C SER A 17 47.18 -13.03 42.22
N GLU A 18 47.42 -11.72 42.06
CA GLU A 18 46.71 -10.88 41.09
C GLU A 18 47.05 -11.31 39.66
N ASP A 19 48.34 -11.48 39.33
CA ASP A 19 48.79 -11.96 38.02
C ASP A 19 48.29 -13.37 37.68
N ALA A 20 48.21 -14.25 38.68
CA ALA A 20 47.68 -15.60 38.53
C ALA A 20 46.17 -15.59 38.25
N GLN A 21 45.42 -14.80 39.03
CA GLN A 21 43.98 -14.62 38.81
C GLN A 21 43.68 -13.95 37.48
N GLU A 22 44.49 -12.98 37.04
CA GLU A 22 44.34 -12.34 35.73
C GLU A 22 44.51 -13.37 34.60
N LYS A 23 45.54 -14.22 34.66
CA LYS A 23 45.77 -15.27 33.66
C LYS A 23 44.66 -16.32 33.63
N GLU A 24 44.19 -16.74 34.80
CA GLU A 24 43.08 -17.71 34.91
C GLU A 24 41.78 -17.13 34.37
N SER A 25 41.42 -15.91 34.80
CA SER A 25 40.23 -15.20 34.33
C SER A 25 40.28 -14.93 32.82
N TYR A 26 41.46 -14.58 32.28
CA TYR A 26 41.65 -14.42 30.83
C TYR A 26 41.40 -15.73 30.10
N LYS A 27 41.94 -16.86 30.60
CA LYS A 27 41.78 -18.17 29.98
C LYS A 27 40.32 -18.63 30.01
N GLU A 28 39.63 -18.45 31.12
CA GLU A 28 38.20 -18.74 31.26
C GLU A 28 37.37 -17.86 30.32
N GLY A 29 37.60 -16.54 30.32
CA GLY A 29 36.91 -15.59 29.45
C GLY A 29 37.15 -15.86 27.96
N PHE A 30 38.38 -16.22 27.58
CA PHE A 30 38.72 -16.58 26.21
C PHE A 30 38.02 -17.88 25.78
N GLN A 31 38.02 -18.92 26.63
CA GLN A 31 37.34 -20.18 26.34
C GLN A 31 35.82 -19.98 26.17
N ALA A 32 35.19 -19.26 27.09
CA ALA A 32 33.76 -18.94 27.00
C ALA A 32 33.43 -18.10 25.75
N GLY A 33 34.31 -17.15 25.40
CA GLY A 33 34.22 -16.35 24.18
C GLY A 33 34.34 -17.20 22.91
N VAL A 34 35.25 -18.18 22.87
CA VAL A 34 35.43 -19.10 21.74
C VAL A 34 34.21 -20.00 21.57
N GLU A 35 33.67 -20.57 22.65
CA GLU A 35 32.49 -21.44 22.59
C GLU A 35 31.26 -20.69 22.07
N THR A 36 31.01 -19.50 22.60
CA THR A 36 29.87 -18.65 22.19
C THR A 36 30.08 -18.14 20.76
N GLY A 37 31.26 -17.61 20.45
CA GLY A 37 31.58 -17.05 19.13
C GLY A 37 31.57 -18.07 18.00
N ASN A 38 31.99 -19.32 18.27
CA ASN A 38 31.92 -20.39 17.27
C ASN A 38 30.48 -20.82 16.98
N ALA A 39 29.62 -20.90 18.01
CA ALA A 39 28.20 -21.19 17.82
C ALA A 39 27.51 -20.09 17.00
N ASP A 40 27.74 -18.82 17.36
CA ASP A 40 27.20 -17.67 16.64
C ASP A 40 27.70 -17.62 15.18
N GLY A 41 29.00 -17.85 14.97
CA GLY A 41 29.62 -17.92 13.65
C GLY A 41 29.04 -19.04 12.79
N PHE A 42 28.82 -20.23 13.37
CA PHE A 42 28.19 -21.36 12.69
C PHE A 42 26.75 -21.03 12.29
N HIS A 43 25.93 -20.52 13.22
CA HIS A 43 24.54 -20.15 12.93
C HIS A 43 24.45 -19.07 11.86
N LEU A 44 25.28 -18.02 11.95
CA LEU A 44 25.33 -16.98 10.94
C LEU A 44 25.72 -17.55 9.57
N GLY A 45 26.78 -18.36 9.50
CA GLY A 45 27.22 -19.01 8.28
C GLY A 45 26.15 -19.90 7.66
N TYR A 46 25.48 -20.72 8.48
CA TYR A 46 24.37 -21.58 8.05
C TYR A 46 23.20 -20.77 7.47
N HIS A 47 22.75 -19.74 8.18
CA HIS A 47 21.64 -18.89 7.72
C HIS A 47 22.00 -18.13 6.45
N ARG A 48 23.22 -17.58 6.35
CA ARG A 48 23.69 -16.89 5.14
C ARG A 48 23.84 -17.83 3.95
N GLY A 49 24.38 -19.03 4.18
CA GLY A 49 24.48 -20.07 3.17
C GLY A 49 23.12 -20.50 2.64
N PHE A 50 22.14 -20.70 3.53
CA PHE A 50 20.76 -21.01 3.14
C PHE A 50 20.12 -19.89 2.30
N GLN A 51 20.25 -18.63 2.75
CA GLN A 51 19.72 -17.47 2.02
C GLN A 51 20.30 -17.40 0.60
N LEU A 52 21.62 -17.58 0.48
CA LEU A 52 22.32 -17.55 -0.80
C LEU A 52 21.92 -18.72 -1.70
N GLY A 53 21.84 -19.93 -1.16
CA GLY A 53 21.40 -21.11 -1.91
C GLY A 53 19.98 -20.96 -2.46
N ARG A 54 19.06 -20.41 -1.65
CA ARG A 54 17.68 -20.10 -2.09
C ARG A 54 17.65 -19.09 -3.22
N GLU A 55 18.47 -18.04 -3.12
CA GLU A 55 18.61 -17.01 -4.15
C GLU A 55 19.15 -17.59 -5.47
N LEU A 56 20.25 -18.35 -5.41
CA LEU A 56 20.85 -18.99 -6.58
C LEU A 56 19.88 -19.98 -7.24
N GLY A 57 19.13 -20.75 -6.44
CA GLY A 57 18.10 -21.65 -6.95
C GLY A 57 16.96 -20.91 -7.68
N TYR A 58 16.52 -19.77 -7.15
CA TYR A 58 15.54 -18.91 -7.82
C TYR A 58 16.07 -18.39 -9.16
N TYR A 59 17.32 -17.91 -9.21
CA TYR A 59 17.94 -17.46 -10.46
C TYR A 59 18.08 -18.58 -11.47
N MET A 60 18.55 -19.75 -11.04
CA MET A 60 18.68 -20.93 -11.89
C MET A 60 17.33 -21.31 -12.51
N ARG A 61 16.25 -21.29 -11.71
CA ARG A 61 14.91 -21.62 -12.21
C ARG A 61 14.42 -20.66 -13.28
N ILE A 62 14.60 -19.36 -13.09
CA ILE A 62 14.24 -18.33 -14.08
C ILE A 62 15.04 -18.51 -15.36
N VAL A 63 16.35 -18.67 -15.23
CA VAL A 63 17.27 -18.80 -16.37
C VAL A 63 16.95 -20.04 -17.20
N VAL A 64 16.81 -21.19 -16.55
CA VAL A 64 16.46 -22.46 -17.22
C VAL A 64 15.11 -22.34 -17.91
N HIS A 65 14.09 -21.79 -17.24
CA HIS A 65 12.76 -21.63 -17.81
C HIS A 65 12.77 -20.78 -19.09
N HIS A 66 13.52 -19.66 -19.10
CA HIS A 66 13.60 -18.80 -20.27
C HIS A 66 14.43 -19.39 -21.42
N LEU A 67 15.47 -20.17 -21.11
CA LEU A 67 16.23 -20.92 -22.11
C LEU A 67 15.35 -22.01 -22.76
N GLU A 68 14.62 -22.80 -21.96
CA GLU A 68 13.68 -23.82 -22.44
C GLU A 68 12.55 -23.24 -23.31
N LEU A 69 12.01 -22.07 -22.93
CA LEU A 69 11.00 -21.38 -23.74
C LEU A 69 11.54 -20.91 -25.09
N ASN A 70 12.81 -20.55 -25.17
CA ASN A 70 13.42 -20.08 -26.41
C ASN A 70 13.72 -21.22 -27.40
N ASP A 71 13.84 -22.46 -26.92
CA ASP A 71 14.04 -23.66 -27.75
C ASP A 71 12.74 -24.15 -28.41
N THR A 72 11.60 -23.48 -28.15
CA THR A 72 10.34 -23.73 -28.85
C THR A 72 10.31 -23.04 -30.23
N LEU A 73 9.42 -23.48 -31.14
CA LEU A 73 9.38 -23.08 -32.55
C LEU A 73 9.22 -21.56 -32.84
N ASP A 74 9.04 -20.73 -31.81
CA ASP A 74 8.94 -19.27 -31.93
C ASP A 74 9.85 -18.58 -30.88
N PRO A 75 11.10 -18.21 -31.24
CA PRO A 75 12.07 -17.67 -30.30
C PRO A 75 11.64 -16.28 -29.80
N LYS A 76 11.36 -16.18 -28.50
CA LYS A 76 10.90 -14.93 -27.84
C LYS A 76 12.01 -13.94 -27.52
N TYR A 77 13.27 -14.36 -27.56
CA TYR A 77 14.40 -13.56 -27.07
C TYR A 77 15.49 -13.37 -28.14
N SER A 78 16.19 -12.23 -28.07
CA SER A 78 17.36 -11.99 -28.93
C SER A 78 18.56 -12.86 -28.51
N ASP A 79 19.44 -13.19 -29.47
CA ASP A 79 20.68 -13.96 -29.23
C ASP A 79 21.56 -13.38 -28.12
N LYS A 80 21.52 -12.06 -27.93
CA LYS A 80 22.27 -11.36 -26.87
C LYS A 80 21.74 -11.70 -25.48
N ILE A 81 20.42 -11.80 -25.34
CA ILE A 81 19.72 -12.15 -24.10
C ILE A 81 19.98 -13.63 -23.77
N ILE A 82 19.92 -14.51 -24.77
CA ILE A 82 20.21 -15.93 -24.60
C ILE A 82 21.65 -16.17 -24.15
N LYS A 83 22.63 -15.49 -24.77
CA LYS A 83 24.04 -15.56 -24.32
C LYS A 83 24.23 -15.07 -22.89
N GLN A 84 23.44 -14.10 -22.44
CA GLN A 84 23.49 -13.61 -21.05
C GLN A 84 22.85 -14.59 -20.08
N LEU A 85 21.69 -15.17 -20.42
CA LEU A 85 21.04 -16.22 -19.63
C LEU A 85 21.97 -17.42 -19.47
N GLN A 86 22.57 -17.89 -20.56
CA GLN A 86 23.54 -18.98 -20.52
C GLN A 86 24.71 -18.66 -19.59
N LYS A 87 25.26 -17.44 -19.66
CA LYS A 87 26.33 -17.00 -18.77
C LYS A 87 25.92 -17.02 -17.29
N VAL A 88 24.68 -16.63 -16.96
CA VAL A 88 24.19 -16.70 -15.58
C VAL A 88 24.05 -18.15 -15.13
N LYS A 89 23.51 -19.03 -16.00
CA LYS A 89 23.41 -20.46 -15.73
C LYS A 89 24.77 -21.05 -15.38
N ASP A 90 25.77 -20.80 -16.23
CA ASP A 90 27.12 -21.33 -16.08
C ASP A 90 27.77 -20.85 -14.77
N LEU A 91 27.61 -19.57 -14.43
CA LEU A 91 28.13 -19.03 -13.16
C LEU A 91 27.46 -19.63 -11.92
N ILE A 92 26.18 -19.98 -11.99
CA ILE A 92 25.49 -20.65 -10.88
C ILE A 92 25.93 -22.12 -10.80
N ASP A 93 26.11 -22.80 -11.94
CA ASP A 93 26.60 -24.18 -12.00
C ASP A 93 28.03 -24.29 -11.45
N GLU A 94 28.87 -23.28 -11.68
CA GLU A 94 30.24 -23.16 -11.14
C GLU A 94 30.28 -22.67 -9.68
N PHE A 95 29.14 -22.28 -9.09
CA PHE A 95 29.11 -21.77 -7.72
C PHE A 95 29.44 -22.88 -6.71
N PRO A 96 30.38 -22.67 -5.78
CA PRO A 96 30.83 -23.72 -4.87
C PRO A 96 29.70 -24.18 -3.94
N ARG A 97 29.58 -25.51 -3.76
CA ARG A 97 28.57 -26.11 -2.88
C ARG A 97 29.01 -26.21 -1.42
N THR A 98 30.30 -25.96 -1.16
CA THR A 98 30.91 -26.00 0.17
C THR A 98 31.74 -24.76 0.37
N ASN A 99 31.74 -24.20 1.57
CA ASN A 99 32.57 -23.04 1.90
C ASN A 99 34.06 -23.43 1.85
N SER A 100 34.86 -22.67 1.10
CA SER A 100 36.30 -22.91 0.89
C SER A 100 37.00 -21.56 0.84
N GLU A 101 38.16 -21.46 1.48
CA GLU A 101 38.97 -20.23 1.50
C GLU A 101 39.48 -19.82 0.11
N ASP A 102 39.52 -20.76 -0.83
CA ASP A 102 39.96 -20.52 -2.22
C ASP A 102 38.88 -19.80 -3.06
N HIS A 103 37.65 -19.71 -2.55
CA HIS A 103 36.51 -19.16 -3.28
C HIS A 103 35.96 -17.91 -2.59
N ASP A 104 36.02 -16.78 -3.28
CA ASP A 104 35.33 -15.56 -2.87
C ASP A 104 33.83 -15.65 -3.23
N ILE A 105 33.09 -16.39 -2.39
CA ILE A 105 31.66 -16.66 -2.60
C ILE A 105 30.83 -15.37 -2.65
N LEU A 106 31.26 -14.30 -1.99
CA LEU A 106 30.57 -13.01 -1.98
C LEU A 106 30.72 -12.33 -3.34
N LYS A 107 31.93 -12.25 -3.87
CA LYS A 107 32.19 -11.67 -5.19
C LYS A 107 31.58 -12.50 -6.32
N MET A 108 31.59 -13.83 -6.20
CA MET A 108 30.90 -14.72 -7.15
C MET A 108 29.39 -14.45 -7.15
N ALA A 109 28.77 -14.34 -5.96
CA ALA A 109 27.36 -14.02 -5.83
C ALA A 109 27.02 -12.63 -6.40
N GLU A 110 27.86 -11.63 -6.12
CA GLU A 110 27.72 -10.29 -6.70
C GLU A 110 27.84 -10.29 -8.23
N THR A 111 28.71 -11.11 -8.79
CA THR A 111 28.85 -11.25 -10.25
C THR A 111 27.59 -11.83 -10.88
N ILE A 112 27.01 -12.86 -10.27
CA ILE A 112 25.74 -13.46 -10.70
C ILE A 112 24.60 -12.44 -10.63
N ARG A 113 24.50 -11.72 -9.50
CA ARG A 113 23.53 -10.63 -9.30
C ARG A 113 23.69 -9.53 -10.35
N ALA A 114 24.92 -9.09 -10.64
CA ALA A 114 25.22 -8.03 -11.60
C ALA A 114 24.82 -8.37 -13.05
N ILE A 115 24.89 -9.64 -13.44
CA ILE A 115 24.48 -10.08 -14.78
C ILE A 115 22.95 -10.18 -14.88
N LYS A 116 22.26 -10.61 -13.82
CA LYS A 116 20.80 -10.49 -13.71
C LYS A 116 20.34 -9.03 -13.77
N ILE A 117 21.02 -8.11 -13.08
CA ILE A 117 20.71 -6.66 -13.05
C ILE A 117 20.65 -6.04 -14.46
N LYS A 118 21.35 -6.59 -15.46
CA LYS A 118 21.23 -6.13 -16.86
C LYS A 118 19.93 -6.55 -17.57
N MET A 119 19.24 -7.57 -17.07
CA MET A 119 17.89 -7.98 -17.49
C MET A 119 16.80 -7.42 -16.55
N ASP A 120 17.21 -6.94 -15.37
CA ASP A 120 16.41 -6.60 -14.18
C ASP A 120 16.49 -5.10 -13.84
N SER A 121 16.63 -4.24 -14.85
CA SER A 121 16.81 -2.80 -14.62
C SER A 121 15.60 -2.20 -13.90
N LYS A 122 14.37 -2.50 -14.33
CA LYS A 122 13.15 -1.96 -13.72
C LYS A 122 12.97 -2.36 -12.25
N VAL A 123 13.20 -3.62 -11.89
CA VAL A 123 13.09 -4.08 -10.50
C VAL A 123 14.16 -3.44 -9.64
N THR A 124 15.40 -3.35 -10.15
CA THR A 124 16.51 -2.72 -9.42
C THR A 124 16.23 -1.23 -9.16
N HIS A 125 15.79 -0.50 -10.18
CA HIS A 125 15.43 0.92 -10.04
C HIS A 125 14.20 1.09 -9.13
N LEU A 126 13.21 0.20 -9.21
CA LEU A 126 12.03 0.23 -8.34
C LEU A 126 12.42 0.01 -6.86
N ARG A 127 13.32 -0.94 -6.58
CA ARG A 127 13.87 -1.18 -5.23
C ARG A 127 14.64 0.03 -4.71
N GLN A 128 15.54 0.61 -5.52
CA GLN A 128 16.28 1.83 -5.14
C GLN A 128 15.36 3.02 -4.85
N ASN A 129 14.29 3.17 -5.65
CA ASN A 129 13.28 4.20 -5.41
C ASN A 129 12.51 3.93 -4.10
N LEU A 130 12.10 2.68 -3.84
CA LEU A 130 11.47 2.29 -2.58
C LEU A 130 12.39 2.57 -1.39
N ASP A 131 13.67 2.19 -1.47
CA ASP A 131 14.66 2.42 -0.41
C ASP A 131 14.83 3.91 -0.11
N THR A 132 14.83 4.75 -1.15
CA THR A 132 14.88 6.22 -1.01
C THR A 132 13.65 6.74 -0.26
N ILE A 133 12.45 6.30 -0.66
CA ILE A 133 11.20 6.72 -0.03
C ILE A 133 11.12 6.24 1.42
N ILE A 134 11.53 5.00 1.69
CA ILE A 134 11.50 4.40 3.03
C ILE A 134 12.51 5.08 3.95
N THR A 135 13.72 5.34 3.47
CA THR A 135 14.74 6.08 4.22
C THR A 135 14.22 7.46 4.64
N PHE A 136 13.51 8.15 3.74
CA PHE A 136 12.85 9.42 4.05
C PHE A 136 11.68 9.25 5.02
N LEU A 137 10.79 8.28 4.80
CA LEU A 137 9.54 8.14 5.53
C LEU A 137 9.73 7.62 6.96
N THR A 138 10.68 6.72 7.17
CA THR A 138 10.93 6.02 8.46
C THR A 138 10.99 6.97 9.67
N PRO A 139 11.81 8.04 9.69
CA PRO A 139 11.84 8.97 10.82
C PRO A 139 10.51 9.72 11.04
N TYR A 140 9.67 9.81 10.01
CA TYR A 140 8.36 10.49 10.07
C TYR A 140 7.18 9.53 10.24
N LEU A 141 7.41 8.22 10.37
CA LEU A 141 6.34 7.26 10.69
C LEU A 141 5.60 7.59 12.00
N PRO A 142 6.25 8.09 13.07
CA PRO A 142 5.53 8.59 14.25
C PRO A 142 4.56 9.75 13.94
N LEU A 143 4.98 10.70 13.10
CA LEU A 143 4.12 11.80 12.62
C LEU A 143 2.97 11.28 11.75
N ALA A 144 3.24 10.30 10.88
CA ALA A 144 2.20 9.67 10.06
C ALA A 144 1.20 8.85 10.90
N ASN A 145 1.66 8.17 11.95
CA ASN A 145 0.86 7.28 12.79
C ASN A 145 0.18 7.93 14.00
N CYS A 146 0.53 9.17 14.34
CA CYS A 146 -0.06 9.81 15.52
C CYS A 146 -1.59 9.98 15.38
N HIS A 147 -2.33 9.79 16.47
CA HIS A 147 -3.77 10.10 16.48
C HIS A 147 -3.98 11.58 16.78
N MET A 148 -4.68 12.31 15.90
CA MET A 148 -4.82 13.76 16.03
C MET A 148 -5.58 14.23 17.28
N VAL A 149 -6.34 13.34 17.95
CA VAL A 149 -6.99 13.66 19.23
C VAL A 149 -5.96 13.67 20.38
N GLU A 150 -4.89 12.89 20.27
CA GLU A 150 -3.81 12.81 21.27
C GLU A 150 -2.81 13.96 21.16
N PHE A 151 -3.14 15.00 20.40
CA PHE A 151 -2.25 16.09 20.06
C PHE A 151 -1.63 16.76 21.29
N PHE A 152 -2.43 17.03 22.33
CA PHE A 152 -1.95 17.63 23.58
C PHE A 152 -1.40 16.57 24.54
N THR A 153 -2.13 15.46 24.72
CA THR A 153 -1.81 14.41 25.71
C THR A 153 -0.48 13.69 25.45
N GLN A 154 0.03 13.75 24.22
CA GLN A 154 1.32 13.21 23.79
C GLN A 154 2.27 14.27 23.21
N SER A 155 1.99 15.56 23.42
CA SER A 155 2.83 16.69 23.00
C SER A 155 3.28 16.58 21.53
N HIS A 156 2.35 16.30 20.62
CA HIS A 156 2.67 16.01 19.22
C HIS A 156 3.41 17.15 18.52
N TRP A 157 3.05 18.40 18.83
CA TRP A 157 3.72 19.58 18.29
C TRP A 157 5.23 19.56 18.53
N ASP A 158 5.63 19.28 19.77
CA ASP A 158 7.02 19.36 20.22
C ASP A 158 7.83 18.08 19.93
N ARG A 159 7.15 16.94 19.86
CA ARG A 159 7.82 15.64 19.71
C ARG A 159 7.96 15.19 18.26
N LEU A 160 7.02 15.55 17.37
CA LEU A 160 6.86 14.90 16.06
C LEU A 160 7.20 15.79 14.86
N LEU A 161 7.32 17.10 15.04
CA LEU A 161 7.69 18.01 13.96
C LEU A 161 9.22 18.11 13.81
N PRO A 162 9.75 18.24 12.58
CA PRO A 162 11.14 18.64 12.38
C PRO A 162 11.44 19.98 13.07
N SER A 163 12.58 20.09 13.75
CA SER A 163 12.88 21.25 14.60
C SER A 163 12.88 22.60 13.85
N ASP A 164 13.45 22.65 12.64
CA ASP A 164 13.46 23.87 11.83
C ASP A 164 12.06 24.29 11.42
N LEU A 165 11.23 23.32 11.00
CA LEU A 165 9.85 23.54 10.64
C LEU A 165 9.01 23.98 11.84
N GLN A 166 9.18 23.34 12.99
CA GLN A 166 8.51 23.70 14.23
C GLN A 166 8.83 25.16 14.62
N HIS A 167 10.11 25.51 14.65
CA HIS A 167 10.57 26.85 15.02
C HIS A 167 10.02 27.93 14.08
N TYR A 168 9.96 27.62 12.79
CA TYR A 168 9.35 28.50 11.79
C TYR A 168 7.83 28.67 12.03
N LEU A 169 7.10 27.58 12.29
CA LEU A 169 5.65 27.62 12.52
C LEU A 169 5.27 28.33 13.83
N ASP A 170 6.09 28.22 14.88
CA ASP A 170 5.85 28.94 16.14
C ASP A 170 5.84 30.45 15.93
N LYS A 171 6.76 30.97 15.11
CA LYS A 171 6.86 32.41 14.77
C LYS A 171 5.84 32.89 13.74
N SER A 172 5.24 31.98 12.99
CA SER A 172 4.37 32.32 11.85
C SER A 172 2.95 32.72 12.27
N ASN A 173 2.30 33.62 11.55
CA ASN A 173 0.85 33.81 11.66
C ASN A 173 0.10 32.64 10.98
N LEU A 174 -1.06 32.25 11.50
CA LEU A 174 -1.85 31.14 10.95
C LEU A 174 -2.24 31.39 9.48
N LEU A 175 -2.78 32.58 9.17
CA LEU A 175 -3.27 32.90 7.84
C LEU A 175 -2.12 32.89 6.81
N ASP A 176 -0.97 33.46 7.18
CA ASP A 176 0.21 33.50 6.32
C ASP A 176 0.78 32.11 6.06
N ALA A 177 0.95 31.29 7.11
CA ALA A 177 1.44 29.93 7.00
C ALA A 177 0.52 29.04 6.14
N VAL A 178 -0.81 29.17 6.32
CA VAL A 178 -1.81 28.47 5.51
C VAL A 178 -1.76 28.93 4.05
N ASN A 179 -1.62 30.23 3.79
CA ASN A 179 -1.48 30.76 2.43
C ASN A 179 -0.19 30.29 1.74
N ILE A 180 0.91 30.21 2.49
CA ILE A 180 2.17 29.63 2.00
C ILE A 180 1.96 28.17 1.64
N PHE A 181 1.33 27.38 2.52
CA PHE A 181 1.04 25.97 2.28
C PHE A 181 0.21 25.77 0.99
N TRP A 182 -0.83 26.58 0.77
CA TRP A 182 -1.64 26.51 -0.45
C TRP A 182 -0.80 26.79 -1.70
N LYS A 183 -0.03 27.88 -1.70
CA LYS A 183 0.84 28.24 -2.82
C LYS A 183 1.87 27.14 -3.11
N ALA A 184 2.52 26.62 -2.07
CA ALA A 184 3.49 25.53 -2.19
C ALA A 184 2.84 24.23 -2.71
N SER A 185 1.57 23.99 -2.41
CA SER A 185 0.83 22.80 -2.82
C SER A 185 0.34 22.85 -4.28
N GLU A 186 0.07 24.04 -4.84
CA GLU A 186 -0.61 24.25 -6.13
C GLU A 186 0.25 24.02 -7.41
N LYS A 187 1.41 23.37 -7.34
CA LYS A 187 2.32 23.13 -8.50
C LYS A 187 2.76 24.38 -9.29
N ASN A 188 2.48 25.58 -8.80
CA ASN A 188 2.96 26.83 -9.39
C ASN A 188 4.32 27.17 -8.79
N ASN A 189 5.38 26.99 -9.60
CA ASN A 189 6.77 27.34 -9.32
C ASN A 189 6.90 28.77 -8.76
N LEU A 190 6.93 28.89 -7.44
CA LEU A 190 7.59 30.00 -6.77
C LEU A 190 8.50 29.36 -5.74
N TYR A 191 9.80 29.30 -6.07
CA TYR A 191 10.88 28.99 -5.16
C TYR A 191 10.76 29.93 -3.97
N SER A 192 10.18 29.40 -2.90
CA SER A 192 9.97 30.09 -1.66
C SER A 192 10.82 29.33 -0.65
N GLU A 193 11.90 29.93 -0.19
CA GLU A 193 12.90 29.27 0.68
C GLU A 193 12.43 29.05 2.13
N ASN A 194 11.13 29.11 2.41
CA ASN A 194 10.64 28.89 3.77
C ASN A 194 10.43 27.40 4.07
N GLU A 195 10.38 27.08 5.36
CA GLU A 195 10.33 25.70 5.84
C GLU A 195 9.06 24.95 5.42
N ILE A 196 7.92 25.64 5.26
CA ILE A 196 6.68 25.01 4.78
C ILE A 196 6.84 24.57 3.32
N SER A 197 7.36 25.45 2.46
CA SER A 197 7.60 25.18 1.06
C SER A 197 8.62 24.05 0.89
N LYS A 198 9.72 24.07 1.65
CA LYS A 198 10.72 22.98 1.68
C LYS A 198 10.11 21.65 2.09
N TRP A 199 9.26 21.63 3.13
CA TRP A 199 8.57 20.41 3.57
C TRP A 199 7.64 19.84 2.49
N VAL A 200 6.81 20.70 1.90
CA VAL A 200 5.88 20.32 0.83
C VAL A 200 6.62 19.81 -0.40
N GLU A 201 7.74 20.44 -0.77
CA GLU A 201 8.58 20.00 -1.89
C GLU A 201 9.29 18.68 -1.60
N THR A 202 9.91 18.56 -0.41
CA THR A 202 10.63 17.34 0.00
C THR A 202 9.69 16.14 0.03
N THR A 203 8.52 16.27 0.66
CA THR A 203 7.51 15.20 0.69
C THR A 203 7.03 14.85 -0.72
N ARG A 204 6.74 15.85 -1.56
CA ARG A 204 6.35 15.63 -2.96
C ARG A 204 7.41 14.87 -3.75
N ASN A 205 8.69 15.17 -3.56
CA ASN A 205 9.82 14.49 -4.22
C ASN A 205 9.94 13.01 -3.85
N HIS A 206 9.33 12.58 -2.74
CA HIS A 206 9.25 11.18 -2.30
C HIS A 206 7.87 10.55 -2.56
N CYS A 207 7.00 11.21 -3.31
CA CYS A 207 5.77 10.60 -3.82
C CYS A 207 6.03 9.90 -5.17
N LEU A 208 5.06 9.12 -5.62
CA LEU A 208 4.84 8.76 -7.01
C LEU A 208 4.62 10.04 -7.84
N ILE A 209 5.70 10.76 -8.12
CA ILE A 209 5.77 11.73 -9.20
C ILE A 209 5.63 10.93 -10.50
N ASN A 210 5.09 11.55 -11.55
CA ASN A 210 4.91 11.05 -12.92
C ASN A 210 6.22 10.45 -13.51
N ASN A 211 6.69 9.35 -12.94
CA ASN A 211 7.89 8.61 -13.28
C ASN A 211 7.51 7.50 -14.27
N GLU A 212 8.53 6.82 -14.79
CA GLU A 212 8.44 5.68 -15.70
C GLU A 212 7.44 4.56 -15.30
N TYR A 213 7.06 4.47 -14.01
CA TYR A 213 6.20 3.43 -13.46
C TYR A 213 4.71 3.78 -13.38
N CYS A 214 4.35 5.07 -13.43
CA CYS A 214 2.96 5.52 -13.29
C CYS A 214 2.49 6.26 -14.53
N LEU A 215 1.66 5.60 -15.32
CA LEU A 215 1.06 6.16 -16.52
C LEU A 215 -0.07 7.13 -16.16
N ASN A 216 -0.29 8.11 -17.03
CA ASN A 216 -1.57 8.82 -17.08
C ASN A 216 -2.55 8.06 -18.01
N PRO A 217 -3.84 8.44 -18.07
CA PRO A 217 -4.81 7.75 -18.91
C PRO A 217 -4.40 7.70 -20.39
N GLN A 218 -3.77 8.76 -20.92
CA GLN A 218 -3.27 8.79 -22.29
C GLN A 218 -2.12 7.81 -22.52
N GLY A 219 -1.26 7.60 -21.52
CA GLY A 219 -0.18 6.60 -21.54
C GLY A 219 -0.73 5.18 -21.60
N LEU A 220 -1.75 4.86 -20.79
CA LEU A 220 -2.45 3.57 -20.85
C LEU A 220 -3.12 3.37 -22.21
N GLN A 221 -3.78 4.40 -22.74
CA GLN A 221 -4.38 4.35 -24.08
C GLN A 221 -3.34 4.01 -25.16
N LYS A 222 -2.19 4.70 -25.16
CA LYS A 222 -1.09 4.43 -26.11
C LYS A 222 -0.58 3.00 -25.99
N LEU A 223 -0.45 2.48 -24.76
CA LEU A 223 -0.04 1.10 -24.51
C LEU A 223 -1.03 0.11 -25.14
N ILE A 224 -2.32 0.25 -24.87
CA ILE A 224 -3.37 -0.63 -25.41
C ILE A 224 -3.35 -0.64 -26.95
N ILE A 225 -3.23 0.54 -27.56
CA ILE A 225 -3.14 0.69 -29.02
C ILE A 225 -1.88 0.03 -29.58
N SER A 226 -0.73 0.24 -28.92
CA SER A 226 0.54 -0.35 -29.35
C SER A 226 0.56 -1.89 -29.28
N GLN A 227 -0.28 -2.49 -28.42
CA GLN A 227 -0.44 -3.94 -28.32
C GLN A 227 -1.53 -4.49 -29.25
N GLY A 228 -2.07 -3.67 -30.17
CA GLY A 228 -2.95 -4.12 -31.25
C GLY A 228 -4.45 -4.12 -30.92
N SER A 229 -4.88 -3.52 -29.80
CA SER A 229 -6.30 -3.35 -29.48
C SER A 229 -6.76 -1.91 -29.73
N ASN A 230 -8.04 -1.73 -30.05
CA ASN A 230 -8.65 -0.41 -30.21
C ASN A 230 -9.28 0.06 -28.91
N MET A 231 -9.14 1.37 -28.64
CA MET A 231 -9.86 1.99 -27.53
C MET A 231 -11.37 1.95 -27.77
N GLN A 232 -12.08 1.50 -26.75
CA GLN A 232 -13.53 1.56 -26.70
C GLN A 232 -13.98 2.98 -26.33
N PRO A 233 -15.13 3.45 -26.87
CA PRO A 233 -15.63 4.79 -26.59
C PRO A 233 -16.04 4.94 -25.12
N GLU A 234 -15.84 6.12 -24.53
CA GLU A 234 -16.35 6.38 -23.18
C GLU A 234 -17.88 6.45 -23.15
N LEU A 235 -18.48 5.78 -22.17
CA LEU A 235 -19.92 5.79 -21.96
C LEU A 235 -20.26 6.50 -20.65
N LYS A 236 -20.94 7.64 -20.75
CA LYS A 236 -21.37 8.40 -19.58
C LYS A 236 -22.77 7.97 -19.15
N ILE A 237 -22.84 7.13 -18.12
CA ILE A 237 -24.09 6.73 -17.47
C ILE A 237 -24.24 7.55 -16.18
N THR A 238 -25.22 8.45 -16.16
CA THR A 238 -25.50 9.30 -14.98
C THR A 238 -26.64 8.77 -14.12
N GLU A 239 -27.52 7.99 -14.73
CA GLU A 239 -28.70 7.44 -14.12
C GLU A 239 -28.31 6.49 -12.98
N PHE A 240 -28.98 6.64 -11.83
CA PHE A 240 -28.80 5.78 -10.65
C PHE A 240 -27.43 5.89 -9.96
N MET A 241 -26.61 6.90 -10.27
CA MET A 241 -25.31 7.12 -9.64
C MET A 241 -25.16 8.57 -9.16
N ASN A 242 -24.39 8.78 -8.11
CA ASN A 242 -23.93 10.14 -7.81
C ASN A 242 -22.87 10.57 -8.83
N SER A 243 -22.61 11.88 -8.93
CA SER A 243 -21.68 12.46 -9.91
C SER A 243 -20.28 11.83 -9.83
N LYS A 244 -19.77 11.60 -8.62
CA LYS A 244 -18.47 10.95 -8.40
C LYS A 244 -18.44 9.52 -8.96
N LYS A 245 -19.41 8.69 -8.61
CA LYS A 245 -19.46 7.28 -9.04
C LYS A 245 -19.66 7.17 -10.55
N SER A 246 -20.48 8.04 -11.13
CA SER A 246 -20.67 8.14 -12.58
C SER A 246 -19.34 8.48 -13.29
N TYR A 247 -18.58 9.45 -12.78
CA TYR A 247 -17.27 9.82 -13.31
C TYR A 247 -16.26 8.65 -13.23
N GLU A 248 -16.18 7.97 -12.10
CA GLU A 248 -15.30 6.81 -11.91
C GLU A 248 -15.63 5.66 -12.89
N VAL A 249 -16.91 5.31 -13.01
CA VAL A 249 -17.40 4.24 -13.90
C VAL A 249 -17.17 4.61 -15.37
N GLN A 250 -17.50 5.85 -15.77
CA GLN A 250 -17.24 6.34 -17.12
C GLN A 250 -15.75 6.20 -17.46
N SER A 251 -14.88 6.68 -16.56
CA SER A 251 -13.44 6.70 -16.81
C SER A 251 -12.84 5.31 -16.87
N MET A 252 -13.26 4.37 -16.01
CA MET A 252 -12.68 3.03 -15.94
C MET A 252 -13.24 2.04 -16.98
N SER A 253 -14.54 2.14 -17.31
CA SER A 253 -15.22 1.15 -18.16
C SER A 253 -14.64 1.04 -19.57
N ALA A 254 -14.28 2.17 -20.19
CA ALA A 254 -13.67 2.19 -21.51
C ALA A 254 -12.33 1.44 -21.55
N TYR A 255 -11.47 1.62 -20.55
CA TYR A 255 -10.18 0.91 -20.48
C TYR A 255 -10.36 -0.57 -20.17
N VAL A 256 -11.27 -0.92 -19.25
CA VAL A 256 -11.56 -2.33 -18.94
C VAL A 256 -12.09 -3.05 -20.19
N ALA A 257 -13.01 -2.44 -20.94
CA ALA A 257 -13.52 -3.01 -22.18
C ALA A 257 -12.43 -3.13 -23.27
N SER A 258 -11.52 -2.16 -23.36
CA SER A 258 -10.40 -2.20 -24.31
C SER A 258 -9.38 -3.30 -23.96
N LEU A 259 -9.11 -3.49 -22.67
CA LEU A 259 -8.25 -4.54 -22.15
C LEU A 259 -8.88 -5.93 -22.26
N HIS A 260 -10.19 -6.03 -22.07
CA HIS A 260 -10.94 -7.27 -22.29
C HIS A 260 -10.72 -7.78 -23.72
N ASN A 261 -10.84 -6.90 -24.72
CA ASN A 261 -10.57 -7.23 -26.12
C ASN A 261 -9.10 -7.58 -26.37
N LEU A 262 -8.18 -6.83 -25.76
CA LEU A 262 -6.74 -7.04 -25.91
C LEU A 262 -6.29 -8.42 -25.41
N CYS A 263 -6.72 -8.80 -24.21
CA CYS A 263 -6.35 -10.07 -23.62
C CYS A 263 -7.22 -11.24 -24.09
N GLY A 264 -8.23 -11.00 -24.93
CA GLY A 264 -9.18 -12.02 -25.39
C GLY A 264 -9.94 -12.67 -24.23
N ALA A 265 -10.24 -11.90 -23.18
CA ALA A 265 -11.05 -12.40 -22.09
C ALA A 265 -12.45 -12.77 -22.59
N THR A 266 -13.05 -13.75 -21.93
CA THR A 266 -14.43 -14.19 -22.14
C THR A 266 -15.40 -13.49 -21.20
N HIS A 267 -14.94 -13.16 -19.98
CA HIS A 267 -15.74 -12.57 -18.92
C HIS A 267 -14.92 -11.54 -18.14
N CYS A 268 -15.59 -10.48 -17.68
CA CYS A 268 -15.08 -9.55 -16.67
C CYS A 268 -15.61 -9.94 -15.28
N VAL A 269 -14.74 -10.00 -14.28
CA VAL A 269 -15.13 -10.29 -12.89
C VAL A 269 -14.78 -9.11 -12.00
N GLU A 270 -15.74 -8.58 -11.25
CA GLU A 270 -15.50 -7.52 -10.26
C GLU A 270 -15.40 -8.05 -8.85
N ALA A 271 -14.25 -7.83 -8.23
CA ALA A 271 -14.04 -8.09 -6.82
C ALA A 271 -14.61 -6.94 -5.97
N GLY A 272 -15.59 -7.24 -5.11
CA GLY A 272 -16.19 -6.26 -4.19
C GLY A 272 -17.04 -5.19 -4.91
N GLY A 273 -17.74 -5.58 -5.97
CA GLY A 273 -18.49 -4.63 -6.80
C GLY A 273 -19.78 -4.11 -6.18
N GLY A 274 -20.26 -4.74 -5.09
CA GLY A 274 -21.49 -4.41 -4.37
C GLY A 274 -22.70 -4.26 -5.28
N LYS A 275 -22.98 -3.01 -5.69
CA LYS A 275 -24.11 -2.68 -6.58
C LYS A 275 -23.83 -2.95 -8.08
N GLY A 276 -22.64 -3.40 -8.44
CA GLY A 276 -22.25 -3.78 -9.81
C GLY A 276 -22.18 -2.62 -10.80
N HIS A 277 -21.90 -1.39 -10.33
CA HIS A 277 -21.97 -0.18 -11.15
C HIS A 277 -21.10 -0.23 -12.41
N LEU A 278 -19.86 -0.72 -12.28
CA LEU A 278 -18.92 -0.82 -13.40
C LEU A 278 -19.34 -1.92 -14.37
N LEU A 279 -19.77 -3.08 -13.86
CA LEU A 279 -20.01 -4.30 -14.65
C LEU A 279 -21.34 -4.23 -15.38
N VAL A 280 -22.30 -3.49 -14.84
CA VAL A 280 -23.53 -3.09 -15.54
C VAL A 280 -23.19 -2.18 -16.73
N ALA A 281 -22.25 -1.24 -16.57
CA ALA A 281 -21.80 -0.40 -17.69
C ALA A 281 -21.08 -1.23 -18.76
N LEU A 282 -20.27 -2.22 -18.36
CA LEU A 282 -19.61 -3.15 -19.27
C LEU A 282 -20.60 -4.02 -20.05
N SER A 283 -21.57 -4.62 -19.35
CA SER A 283 -22.56 -5.51 -19.96
C SER A 283 -23.48 -4.77 -20.92
N LEU A 284 -24.03 -3.63 -20.49
CA LEU A 284 -25.00 -2.90 -21.30
C LEU A 284 -24.32 -2.08 -22.40
N GLY A 285 -23.20 -1.44 -22.08
CA GLY A 285 -22.49 -0.51 -22.95
C GLY A 285 -21.58 -1.17 -23.98
N TYR A 286 -20.91 -2.25 -23.59
CA TYR A 286 -19.89 -2.90 -24.40
C TYR A 286 -20.20 -4.37 -24.71
N GLN A 287 -21.36 -4.89 -24.26
CA GLN A 287 -21.81 -6.26 -24.49
C GLN A 287 -20.84 -7.32 -23.96
N ILE A 288 -20.20 -7.03 -22.82
CA ILE A 288 -19.21 -7.92 -22.19
C ILE A 288 -19.88 -8.76 -21.08
N PRO A 289 -19.82 -10.10 -21.14
CA PRO A 289 -20.25 -10.97 -20.03
C PRO A 289 -19.51 -10.61 -18.74
N SER A 290 -20.26 -10.32 -17.69
CA SER A 290 -19.75 -9.66 -16.50
C SER A 290 -20.32 -10.27 -15.23
N LEU A 291 -19.46 -10.62 -14.29
CA LEU A 291 -19.82 -11.13 -12.97
C LEU A 291 -19.44 -10.12 -11.89
N THR A 292 -20.38 -9.71 -11.05
CA THR A 292 -20.09 -8.96 -9.83
C THR A 292 -20.07 -9.89 -8.63
N ILE A 293 -18.96 -9.92 -7.90
CA ILE A 293 -18.82 -10.71 -6.68
C ILE A 293 -18.76 -9.77 -5.47
N ASP A 294 -19.53 -10.08 -4.43
CA ASP A 294 -19.49 -9.39 -3.15
C ASP A 294 -19.89 -10.34 -2.02
N CYS A 295 -19.45 -10.05 -0.80
CA CYS A 295 -19.80 -10.86 0.37
C CYS A 295 -21.15 -10.47 1.00
N ASP A 296 -21.68 -9.27 0.72
CA ASP A 296 -22.98 -8.83 1.23
C ASP A 296 -24.14 -9.24 0.30
N GLU A 297 -24.73 -10.40 0.59
CA GLU A 297 -25.91 -10.93 -0.12
C GLU A 297 -27.09 -9.96 -0.15
N LYS A 298 -27.28 -9.13 0.90
CA LYS A 298 -28.38 -8.17 0.93
C LYS A 298 -28.15 -7.07 -0.09
N THR A 299 -26.91 -6.59 -0.21
CA THR A 299 -26.53 -5.63 -1.24
C THR A 299 -26.72 -6.22 -2.64
N LEU A 300 -26.29 -7.47 -2.88
CA LEU A 300 -26.42 -8.11 -4.19
C LEU A 300 -27.89 -8.30 -4.62
N ARG A 301 -28.75 -8.81 -3.74
CA ARG A 301 -30.19 -8.96 -4.04
C ARG A 301 -30.86 -7.64 -4.41
N ASN A 302 -30.44 -6.54 -3.79
CA ASN A 302 -30.94 -5.20 -4.13
C ASN A 302 -30.35 -4.68 -5.44
N ALA A 303 -29.09 -5.01 -5.72
CA ALA A 303 -28.42 -4.67 -6.97
C ALA A 303 -29.10 -5.34 -8.17
N GLU A 304 -29.42 -6.63 -8.09
CA GLU A 304 -30.13 -7.36 -9.16
C GLU A 304 -31.46 -6.69 -9.53
N LYS A 305 -32.28 -6.34 -8.53
CA LYS A 305 -33.55 -5.63 -8.75
C LYS A 305 -33.33 -4.32 -9.48
N ARG A 306 -32.29 -3.59 -9.11
CA ARG A 306 -31.91 -2.33 -9.74
C ARG A 306 -31.44 -2.53 -11.19
N VAL A 307 -30.63 -3.55 -11.48
CA VAL A 307 -30.16 -3.84 -12.85
C VAL A 307 -31.33 -4.11 -13.79
N LYS A 308 -32.35 -4.84 -13.34
CA LYS A 308 -33.59 -5.06 -14.13
C LYS A 308 -34.30 -3.75 -14.49
N ILE A 309 -34.26 -2.75 -13.60
CA ILE A 309 -34.81 -1.42 -13.89
C ILE A 309 -33.96 -0.69 -14.93
N ILE A 310 -32.63 -0.75 -14.80
CA ILE A 310 -31.69 -0.13 -15.75
C ILE A 310 -31.86 -0.74 -17.14
N GLN A 311 -31.92 -2.08 -17.24
CA GLN A 311 -32.12 -2.80 -18.51
C GLN A 311 -33.40 -2.34 -19.23
N LYS A 312 -34.52 -2.17 -18.51
CA LYS A 312 -35.78 -1.65 -19.08
C LYS A 312 -35.64 -0.22 -19.63
N GLN A 313 -34.81 0.60 -19.01
CA GLN A 313 -34.60 2.00 -19.39
C GLN A 313 -33.42 2.20 -20.34
N TRP A 314 -32.64 1.15 -20.62
CA TRP A 314 -31.39 1.24 -21.35
C TRP A 314 -31.56 1.86 -22.74
N HIS A 315 -32.65 1.56 -23.44
CA HIS A 315 -32.93 2.15 -24.75
C HIS A 315 -32.94 3.69 -24.71
N ALA A 316 -33.57 4.27 -23.69
CA ALA A 316 -33.60 5.73 -23.50
C ALA A 316 -32.24 6.28 -23.08
N ILE A 317 -31.50 5.54 -22.25
CA ILE A 317 -30.15 5.91 -21.79
C ILE A 317 -29.16 5.89 -22.96
N ALA A 318 -29.12 4.81 -23.73
CA ALA A 318 -28.26 4.63 -24.90
C ALA A 318 -28.50 5.72 -25.97
N LYS A 319 -29.78 6.08 -26.23
CA LYS A 319 -30.12 7.16 -27.17
C LYS A 319 -29.56 8.52 -26.72
N LYS A 320 -29.56 8.81 -25.41
CA LYS A 320 -28.97 10.05 -24.87
C LYS A 320 -27.45 10.04 -24.97
N ILE A 321 -26.81 8.90 -24.69
CA ILE A 321 -25.36 8.74 -24.76
C ILE A 321 -24.86 8.97 -26.20
N ASN A 322 -25.59 8.46 -27.21
CA ASN A 322 -25.16 8.46 -28.61
C ASN A 322 -25.57 9.70 -29.44
N LYS A 323 -26.05 10.79 -28.80
CA LYS A 323 -26.45 12.08 -29.43
C LYS A 323 -26.82 12.01 -30.94
N ASN A 324 -27.95 11.37 -31.26
CA ASN A 324 -28.54 11.26 -32.61
C ASN A 324 -27.72 10.51 -33.68
N SER A 325 -26.76 9.67 -33.31
CA SER A 325 -26.19 8.70 -34.26
C SER A 325 -27.09 7.47 -34.36
N GLU A 326 -27.46 7.05 -35.58
CA GLU A 326 -28.15 5.78 -35.85
C GLU A 326 -27.22 4.59 -35.60
N VAL A 327 -26.88 4.34 -34.35
CA VAL A 327 -26.26 3.06 -33.98
C VAL A 327 -27.39 2.02 -33.98
N LYS A 328 -27.28 1.00 -34.84
CA LYS A 328 -28.13 -0.19 -34.76
C LYS A 328 -27.96 -0.80 -33.37
N MET A 329 -28.91 -0.51 -32.49
CA MET A 329 -28.94 -1.07 -31.15
C MET A 329 -29.17 -2.58 -31.27
N SER A 330 -28.19 -3.38 -30.85
CA SER A 330 -28.41 -4.80 -30.64
C SER A 330 -29.45 -4.99 -29.54
N ASN A 331 -30.20 -6.10 -29.61
CA ASN A 331 -31.07 -6.49 -28.50
C ASN A 331 -30.22 -6.62 -27.23
N ILE A 332 -30.70 -6.07 -26.12
CA ILE A 332 -30.04 -6.19 -24.83
C ILE A 332 -30.11 -7.67 -24.42
N ASP A 333 -28.96 -8.30 -24.30
CA ASP A 333 -28.89 -9.58 -23.63
C ASP A 333 -28.92 -9.34 -22.11
N SER A 334 -30.07 -9.65 -21.50
CA SER A 334 -30.30 -9.46 -20.07
C SER A 334 -29.46 -10.39 -19.21
N GLU A 335 -28.90 -11.45 -19.79
CA GLU A 335 -28.16 -12.50 -19.11
C GLU A 335 -26.64 -12.23 -19.05
N LEU A 336 -26.16 -11.14 -19.66
CA LEU A 336 -24.74 -10.77 -19.65
C LEU A 336 -24.22 -10.34 -18.28
N HIS A 337 -25.07 -9.85 -17.39
CA HIS A 337 -24.67 -9.46 -16.04
C HIS A 337 -25.21 -10.42 -14.98
N ARG A 338 -24.32 -10.93 -14.13
CA ARG A 338 -24.64 -11.82 -13.02
C ARG A 338 -24.03 -11.31 -11.72
N PHE A 339 -24.59 -11.78 -10.60
CA PHE A 339 -24.05 -11.56 -9.27
C PHE A 339 -23.77 -12.90 -8.60
N ALA A 340 -22.69 -12.98 -7.82
CA ALA A 340 -22.40 -14.14 -6.99
C ALA A 340 -22.00 -13.70 -5.58
N PRO A 341 -22.64 -14.26 -4.53
CA PRO A 341 -22.22 -14.00 -3.16
C PRO A 341 -20.96 -14.83 -2.85
N ALA A 342 -19.84 -14.16 -2.60
CA ALA A 342 -18.62 -14.81 -2.14
C ALA A 342 -17.70 -13.83 -1.42
N PHE A 343 -16.95 -14.34 -0.45
CA PHE A 343 -15.81 -13.64 0.13
C PHE A 343 -14.55 -14.03 -0.65
N ILE A 344 -13.97 -13.06 -1.37
CA ILE A 344 -12.80 -13.31 -2.22
C ILE A 344 -11.54 -13.33 -1.35
N THR A 345 -10.77 -14.39 -1.50
CA THR A 345 -9.45 -14.61 -0.90
C THR A 345 -8.48 -15.04 -2.01
N MET A 346 -7.20 -15.24 -1.66
CA MET A 346 -6.21 -15.79 -2.60
C MET A 346 -6.52 -17.21 -3.09
N ASP A 347 -7.38 -17.96 -2.38
CA ASP A 347 -7.75 -19.34 -2.70
C ASP A 347 -9.10 -19.46 -3.44
N THR A 348 -9.76 -18.34 -3.73
CA THR A 348 -11.06 -18.34 -4.40
C THR A 348 -10.93 -18.74 -5.87
N ASP A 349 -11.51 -19.88 -6.27
CA ASP A 349 -11.59 -20.30 -7.67
C ASP A 349 -12.62 -19.45 -8.45
N LEU A 350 -12.14 -18.34 -9.03
CA LEU A 350 -12.96 -17.46 -9.87
C LEU A 350 -13.46 -18.16 -11.15
N THR A 351 -12.75 -19.18 -11.63
CA THR A 351 -13.17 -19.92 -12.84
C THR A 351 -14.43 -20.71 -12.52
N GLU A 352 -14.42 -21.47 -11.44
CA GLU A 352 -15.58 -22.27 -10.99
C GLU A 352 -16.81 -21.38 -10.76
N VAL A 353 -16.63 -20.24 -10.08
CA VAL A 353 -17.73 -19.31 -9.82
C VAL A 353 -18.33 -18.80 -11.14
N VAL A 354 -17.51 -18.42 -12.12
CA VAL A 354 -17.99 -17.98 -13.44
C VAL A 354 -18.71 -19.11 -14.18
N GLN A 355 -18.13 -20.31 -14.22
CA GLN A 355 -18.73 -21.48 -14.87
C GLN A 355 -20.10 -21.82 -14.26
N SER A 356 -20.25 -21.73 -12.94
CA SER A 356 -21.53 -21.97 -12.25
C SER A 356 -22.61 -20.95 -12.63
N GLN A 357 -22.23 -19.68 -12.84
CA GLN A 357 -23.16 -18.58 -13.07
C GLN A 357 -23.56 -18.45 -14.55
N PHE A 358 -22.63 -18.75 -15.45
CA PHE A 358 -22.82 -18.60 -16.90
C PHE A 358 -23.02 -19.93 -17.65
N LYS A 359 -22.79 -21.08 -17.00
CA LYS A 359 -22.89 -22.42 -17.62
C LYS A 359 -22.03 -22.55 -18.88
N CYS A 360 -20.78 -22.09 -18.80
CA CYS A 360 -19.80 -22.12 -19.88
C CYS A 360 -18.63 -23.03 -19.52
N GLU A 361 -17.96 -23.60 -20.53
CA GLU A 361 -16.80 -24.49 -20.33
C GLU A 361 -15.47 -23.70 -20.37
N THR A 362 -15.29 -22.85 -21.40
CA THR A 362 -14.08 -22.06 -21.58
C THR A 362 -14.16 -20.73 -20.84
N VAL A 363 -13.21 -20.49 -19.94
CA VAL A 363 -13.16 -19.25 -19.14
C VAL A 363 -11.77 -18.63 -19.20
N LYS A 364 -11.71 -17.41 -19.73
CA LYS A 364 -10.60 -16.47 -19.59
C LYS A 364 -11.11 -15.18 -18.99
N LEU A 365 -10.47 -14.69 -17.95
CA LEU A 365 -10.98 -13.61 -17.10
C LEU A 365 -10.16 -12.33 -17.24
N LEU A 366 -10.87 -11.20 -17.20
CA LEU A 366 -10.31 -9.93 -16.75
C LEU A 366 -10.84 -9.67 -15.34
N LEU A 367 -9.93 -9.69 -14.35
CA LEU A 367 -10.27 -9.38 -12.96
C LEU A 367 -10.18 -7.87 -12.74
N THR A 368 -11.25 -7.25 -12.26
CA THR A 368 -11.34 -5.81 -12.04
C THR A 368 -11.86 -5.49 -10.64
N GLY A 369 -11.64 -4.25 -10.19
CA GLY A 369 -12.21 -3.76 -8.95
C GLY A 369 -12.08 -2.24 -8.85
N LEU A 370 -13.20 -1.53 -8.80
CA LEU A 370 -13.19 -0.06 -8.77
C LEU A 370 -12.81 0.53 -7.41
N HIS A 371 -13.02 -0.23 -6.33
CA HIS A 371 -12.62 0.12 -4.96
C HIS A 371 -12.39 -1.18 -4.19
N THR A 372 -11.23 -1.81 -4.34
CA THR A 372 -10.88 -3.00 -3.55
C THR A 372 -10.31 -2.58 -2.20
N CYS A 373 -11.12 -2.77 -1.15
CA CYS A 373 -10.79 -2.23 0.16
C CYS A 373 -10.07 -3.27 1.02
N GLY A 374 -9.02 -2.82 1.72
CA GLY A 374 -8.20 -3.71 2.55
C GLY A 374 -7.59 -4.85 1.74
N ASN A 375 -7.60 -6.06 2.32
CA ASN A 375 -6.96 -7.25 1.75
C ASN A 375 -7.54 -7.72 0.40
N LEU A 376 -8.75 -7.29 0.04
CA LEU A 376 -9.35 -7.59 -1.27
C LEU A 376 -8.46 -7.16 -2.43
N GLY A 377 -7.73 -6.04 -2.26
CA GLY A 377 -6.75 -5.57 -3.25
C GLY A 377 -5.60 -6.59 -3.43
N PRO A 378 -4.78 -6.83 -2.40
CA PRO A 378 -3.75 -7.86 -2.38
C PRO A 378 -4.21 -9.25 -2.84
N ASP A 379 -5.38 -9.71 -2.41
CA ASP A 379 -5.90 -11.03 -2.81
C ASP A 379 -6.24 -11.08 -4.30
N SER A 380 -6.75 -9.98 -4.87
CA SER A 380 -6.95 -9.89 -6.33
C SER A 380 -5.63 -9.97 -7.10
N LEU A 381 -4.55 -9.40 -6.54
CA LEU A 381 -3.22 -9.51 -7.13
C LEU A 381 -2.68 -10.95 -7.02
N ARG A 382 -2.85 -11.60 -5.86
CA ARG A 382 -2.47 -13.01 -5.66
C ARG A 382 -3.20 -13.93 -6.62
N LEU A 383 -4.53 -13.79 -6.74
CA LEU A 383 -5.34 -14.52 -7.73
C LEU A 383 -4.84 -14.30 -9.15
N PHE A 384 -4.48 -13.07 -9.51
CA PHE A 384 -3.88 -12.80 -10.81
C PHE A 384 -2.55 -13.54 -10.98
N THR A 385 -1.70 -13.64 -9.94
CA THR A 385 -0.43 -14.38 -10.03
C THR A 385 -0.61 -15.89 -10.15
N THR A 386 -1.52 -16.49 -9.37
CA THR A 386 -1.70 -17.94 -9.24
C THR A 386 -2.60 -18.52 -10.33
N HIS A 387 -3.62 -17.79 -10.79
CA HIS A 387 -4.60 -18.32 -11.74
C HIS A 387 -4.26 -17.92 -13.18
N GLN A 388 -3.85 -18.90 -13.99
CA GLN A 388 -3.48 -18.71 -15.40
C GLN A 388 -4.64 -18.23 -16.27
N ASN A 389 -5.89 -18.54 -15.88
CA ASN A 389 -7.09 -18.11 -16.60
C ASN A 389 -7.36 -16.60 -16.47
N VAL A 390 -6.73 -15.91 -15.52
CA VAL A 390 -6.86 -14.44 -15.38
C VAL A 390 -5.85 -13.77 -16.30
N GLY A 391 -6.30 -13.39 -17.50
CA GLY A 391 -5.47 -12.81 -18.56
C GLY A 391 -5.08 -11.34 -18.31
N ALA A 392 -5.88 -10.61 -17.53
CA ALA A 392 -5.58 -9.24 -17.15
C ALA A 392 -6.19 -8.88 -15.78
N LEU A 393 -5.55 -7.93 -15.10
CA LEU A 393 -5.97 -7.33 -13.85
C LEU A 393 -6.14 -5.81 -14.04
N PHE A 394 -7.23 -5.24 -13.53
CA PHE A 394 -7.44 -3.81 -13.43
C PHE A 394 -8.01 -3.44 -12.06
N ASN A 395 -7.15 -3.07 -11.13
CA ASN A 395 -7.55 -2.89 -9.74
C ASN A 395 -7.33 -1.46 -9.24
N VAL A 396 -8.34 -0.85 -8.62
CA VAL A 396 -8.27 0.44 -7.94
C VAL A 396 -8.37 0.18 -6.43
N PRO A 397 -7.25 0.16 -5.70
CA PRO A 397 -7.26 -0.16 -4.28
C PRO A 397 -7.76 1.02 -3.42
N CYS A 398 -8.45 0.70 -2.31
CA CYS A 398 -8.99 1.67 -1.35
C CYS A 398 -8.69 1.27 0.10
N CYS A 399 -9.08 2.15 1.04
CA CYS A 399 -9.14 1.87 2.47
C CYS A 399 -7.92 1.12 3.04
N TYR A 400 -6.72 1.65 2.80
CA TYR A 400 -5.47 0.99 3.22
C TYR A 400 -5.38 0.69 4.73
N HIS A 401 -6.09 1.44 5.57
CA HIS A 401 -6.21 1.15 7.02
C HIS A 401 -6.88 -0.19 7.35
N LEU A 402 -7.49 -0.86 6.37
CA LEU A 402 -8.04 -2.22 6.47
C LEU A 402 -7.08 -3.28 5.92
N LEU A 403 -5.89 -2.90 5.43
CA LEU A 403 -4.84 -3.88 5.14
C LEU A 403 -4.31 -4.43 6.47
N SER A 404 -4.12 -5.74 6.53
CA SER A 404 -3.40 -6.37 7.64
C SER A 404 -1.89 -6.20 7.48
N GLU A 405 -1.21 -5.94 8.59
CA GLU A 405 0.24 -6.02 8.76
C GLU A 405 0.57 -7.00 9.91
N GLU A 406 1.80 -7.51 9.93
CA GLU A 406 2.29 -8.41 10.99
C GLU A 406 2.11 -7.81 12.39
N VAL A 407 2.42 -6.51 12.53
CA VAL A 407 2.33 -5.77 13.81
C VAL A 407 0.91 -5.54 14.30
N ASP A 408 -0.12 -5.67 13.45
CA ASP A 408 -1.51 -5.42 13.87
C ASP A 408 -1.98 -6.46 14.89
N GLY A 409 -1.45 -7.70 14.82
CA GLY A 409 -1.80 -8.80 15.71
C GLY A 409 -1.53 -8.55 17.20
N GLY A 410 -0.60 -7.64 17.51
CA GLY A 410 -0.23 -7.26 18.88
C GLY A 410 -0.85 -5.95 19.40
N LEU A 411 -1.49 -5.15 18.54
CA LEU A 411 -1.84 -3.76 18.86
C LEU A 411 -3.34 -3.42 18.77
N TYR A 412 -4.17 -4.17 18.02
CA TYR A 412 -5.59 -3.83 17.86
C TYR A 412 -6.51 -5.03 17.64
N ASP A 413 -7.46 -5.24 18.56
CA ASP A 413 -8.54 -6.23 18.48
C ASP A 413 -9.86 -5.60 17.97
N VAL A 414 -9.83 -4.91 16.82
CA VAL A 414 -11.00 -4.10 16.39
C VAL A 414 -11.43 -4.34 14.93
N PHE A 415 -10.71 -5.12 14.14
CA PHE A 415 -11.18 -5.51 12.80
C PHE A 415 -11.08 -7.02 12.60
N GLN A 416 -12.27 -7.59 12.47
CA GLN A 416 -12.64 -8.93 11.97
C GLN A 416 -11.46 -9.82 11.57
N ARG A 417 -10.94 -10.57 12.55
CA ARG A 417 -10.16 -11.79 12.32
C ARG A 417 -10.96 -12.86 11.55
N ASP A 418 -12.28 -12.69 11.44
CA ASP A 418 -13.22 -13.71 10.97
C ASP A 418 -13.56 -13.69 9.48
N TYR A 419 -12.96 -12.81 8.67
CA TYR A 419 -13.09 -12.89 7.22
C TYR A 419 -11.85 -13.53 6.57
N GLY A 420 -11.71 -14.85 6.78
CA GLY A 420 -11.18 -15.76 5.76
C GLY A 420 -9.69 -15.69 5.40
N GLY A 421 -8.79 -15.52 6.37
CA GLY A 421 -7.35 -15.71 6.16
C GLY A 421 -6.75 -16.59 7.24
N VAL A 422 -6.71 -17.91 7.03
CA VAL A 422 -5.93 -18.83 7.86
C VAL A 422 -4.54 -18.91 7.24
N GLY A 423 -3.60 -18.06 7.65
CA GLY A 423 -2.19 -18.12 7.19
C GLY A 423 -1.39 -16.82 7.34
N ASP A 424 -0.07 -16.92 7.12
CA ASP A 424 0.93 -15.84 7.23
C ASP A 424 0.84 -14.74 6.14
N SER A 425 -0.29 -14.60 5.44
CA SER A 425 -0.42 -13.76 4.23
C SER A 425 -1.03 -12.38 4.51
N TYR A 426 -0.20 -11.45 5.00
CA TYR A 426 -0.60 -10.06 5.29
C TYR A 426 -0.99 -9.24 4.05
N GLY A 427 -1.83 -8.22 4.21
CA GLY A 427 -2.21 -7.29 3.14
C GLY A 427 -1.12 -6.29 2.76
N PHE A 428 -0.19 -6.03 3.68
CA PHE A 428 1.05 -5.30 3.45
C PHE A 428 2.15 -5.85 4.39
N PRO A 429 3.42 -5.90 3.97
CA PRO A 429 3.90 -5.75 2.58
C PRO A 429 3.61 -6.99 1.73
N MET A 430 3.57 -6.83 0.41
CA MET A 430 3.43 -7.93 -0.54
C MET A 430 4.77 -8.36 -1.15
N SER A 431 5.67 -7.41 -1.44
CA SER A 431 6.97 -7.69 -2.05
C SER A 431 7.94 -8.34 -1.07
N GLU A 432 8.86 -9.15 -1.58
CA GLU A 432 9.93 -9.73 -0.75
C GLU A 432 10.87 -8.64 -0.22
N HIS A 433 11.09 -7.60 -1.02
CA HIS A 433 11.99 -6.48 -0.68
C HIS A 433 11.55 -5.73 0.59
N LEU A 434 10.24 -5.58 0.80
CA LEU A 434 9.72 -4.87 1.97
C LEU A 434 9.39 -5.80 3.14
N ARG A 435 9.70 -7.10 3.06
CA ARG A 435 9.42 -8.05 4.15
C ARG A 435 9.98 -7.53 5.48
N GLY A 436 9.12 -7.44 6.49
CA GLY A 436 9.45 -6.92 7.82
C GLY A 436 9.32 -5.39 7.98
N PHE A 437 9.10 -4.64 6.91
CA PHE A 437 8.76 -3.21 6.99
C PHE A 437 7.27 -3.03 7.26
N ASN A 438 6.94 -2.15 8.21
CA ASN A 438 5.58 -1.89 8.65
C ASN A 438 5.27 -0.40 8.55
N LEU A 439 4.08 -0.06 8.06
CA LEU A 439 3.64 1.34 7.99
C LEU A 439 2.87 1.74 9.24
N GLY A 440 2.10 0.84 9.84
CA GLY A 440 1.17 1.15 10.92
C GLY A 440 -0.18 1.69 10.43
N ARG A 441 -1.24 1.35 11.18
CA ARG A 441 -2.62 1.57 10.77
C ARG A 441 -2.97 3.02 10.48
N ASN A 442 -2.47 3.96 11.27
CA ASN A 442 -2.81 5.38 11.14
C ASN A 442 -2.07 6.03 9.96
N ALA A 443 -0.87 5.57 9.62
CA ALA A 443 -0.21 5.95 8.37
C ALA A 443 -0.99 5.41 7.16
N ARG A 444 -1.45 4.14 7.20
CA ARG A 444 -2.33 3.59 6.15
C ARG A 444 -3.68 4.34 6.07
N MET A 445 -4.20 4.83 7.18
CA MET A 445 -5.36 5.73 7.17
C MET A 445 -5.04 7.08 6.55
N LEU A 446 -3.88 7.66 6.86
CA LEU A 446 -3.42 8.92 6.29
C LEU A 446 -3.25 8.83 4.77
N ALA A 447 -2.73 7.72 4.26
CA ALA A 447 -2.62 7.42 2.83
C ALA A 447 -3.96 7.46 2.06
N ALA A 448 -5.09 7.57 2.77
CA ALA A 448 -6.40 7.79 2.18
C ALA A 448 -6.72 9.22 1.78
N GLN A 449 -5.96 10.18 2.29
CA GLN A 449 -6.23 11.59 2.14
C GLN A 449 -5.59 12.12 0.86
N SER A 450 -6.26 13.05 0.17
CA SER A 450 -5.69 13.71 -1.01
C SER A 450 -5.37 15.16 -0.66
N ILE A 451 -4.08 15.47 -0.70
CA ILE A 451 -3.59 16.84 -0.60
C ILE A 451 -4.17 17.70 -1.73
N GLU A 452 -4.28 17.19 -2.96
CA GLU A 452 -4.82 17.98 -4.08
C GLU A 452 -6.28 18.39 -3.85
N ARG A 453 -7.10 17.48 -3.31
CA ARG A 453 -8.49 17.81 -2.96
C ARG A 453 -8.55 18.88 -1.86
N VAL A 454 -7.76 18.70 -0.80
CA VAL A 454 -7.73 19.63 0.34
C VAL A 454 -7.26 21.01 -0.13
N THR A 455 -6.20 21.08 -0.92
CA THR A 455 -5.68 22.32 -1.51
C THR A 455 -6.68 22.97 -2.45
N ALA A 456 -7.27 22.22 -3.40
CA ALA A 456 -8.22 22.77 -4.37
C ALA A 456 -9.47 23.36 -3.70
N ARG A 457 -9.86 22.84 -2.53
CA ARG A 457 -10.99 23.33 -1.74
C ARG A 457 -10.59 24.32 -0.65
N LYS A 458 -9.29 24.51 -0.41
CA LYS A 458 -8.71 25.23 0.73
C LYS A 458 -9.36 24.78 2.05
N GLU A 459 -9.52 23.47 2.19
CA GLU A 459 -10.26 22.84 3.29
C GLU A 459 -9.36 22.73 4.53
N LEU A 460 -9.80 23.32 5.64
CA LEU A 460 -9.15 23.19 6.95
C LEU A 460 -9.80 22.04 7.75
N PRO A 461 -9.11 21.47 8.76
CA PRO A 461 -9.75 20.49 9.64
C PRO A 461 -10.97 21.09 10.32
N ASN A 462 -11.91 20.24 10.77
CA ASN A 462 -13.06 20.70 11.51
C ASN A 462 -12.67 21.09 12.95
N ARG A 463 -13.22 22.20 13.50
CA ARG A 463 -12.92 22.67 14.86
C ARG A 463 -13.25 21.65 15.96
N SER A 464 -14.17 20.73 15.70
CA SER A 464 -14.44 19.57 16.59
C SER A 464 -13.22 18.67 16.81
N LEU A 465 -12.19 18.71 15.96
CA LEU A 465 -10.93 18.03 16.21
C LEU A 465 -10.18 18.65 17.40
N LEU A 466 -10.09 19.98 17.44
CA LEU A 466 -9.49 20.70 18.57
C LEU A 466 -10.26 20.40 19.85
N TYR A 467 -11.60 20.49 19.80
CA TYR A 467 -12.42 20.24 20.98
C TYR A 467 -12.26 18.81 21.53
N ARG A 468 -12.19 17.80 20.65
CA ARG A 468 -11.89 16.42 21.07
C ARG A 468 -10.51 16.29 21.69
N ALA A 469 -9.50 16.96 21.14
CA ALA A 469 -8.15 16.90 21.68
C ALA A 469 -8.04 17.56 23.06
N LEU A 470 -8.64 18.75 23.24
CA LEU A 470 -8.70 19.44 24.54
C LEU A 470 -9.49 18.61 25.56
N LEU A 471 -10.62 18.03 25.14
CA LEU A 471 -11.42 17.18 26.01
C LEU A 471 -10.62 15.96 26.49
N GLN A 472 -9.83 15.33 25.62
CA GLN A 472 -9.00 14.19 26.00
C GLN A 472 -7.93 14.59 27.03
N GLU A 473 -7.34 15.78 26.90
CA GLU A 473 -6.40 16.32 27.87
C GLU A 473 -7.06 16.60 29.23
N ILE A 474 -8.22 17.26 29.24
CA ILE A 474 -9.00 17.52 30.46
C ILE A 474 -9.31 16.21 31.18
N ILE A 475 -9.76 15.20 30.45
CA ILE A 475 -10.15 13.92 31.02
C ILE A 475 -8.93 13.20 31.59
N LYS A 476 -7.80 13.19 30.86
CA LYS A 476 -6.56 12.58 31.35
C LYS A 476 -6.08 13.24 32.65
N ASN A 477 -6.27 14.55 32.79
CA ASN A 477 -5.92 15.30 34.00
C ASN A 477 -6.92 15.08 35.15
N HIS A 478 -8.22 14.97 34.84
CA HIS A 478 -9.28 14.79 35.85
C HIS A 478 -9.41 13.35 36.33
N SER A 479 -9.28 12.37 35.43
CA SER A 479 -9.40 10.94 35.72
C SER A 479 -8.41 10.12 34.88
N PRO A 480 -7.15 9.97 35.36
CA PRO A 480 -6.06 9.33 34.60
C PRO A 480 -6.33 7.87 34.20
N GLU A 481 -7.19 7.17 34.93
CA GLU A 481 -7.54 5.76 34.65
C GLU A 481 -8.72 5.60 33.67
N SER A 482 -9.42 6.68 33.32
CA SER A 482 -10.59 6.60 32.46
C SER A 482 -10.20 6.42 30.99
N THR A 483 -10.61 5.31 30.38
CA THR A 483 -10.43 5.08 28.94
C THR A 483 -11.73 5.42 28.20
N ILE A 484 -11.73 6.52 27.43
CA ILE A 484 -12.92 6.92 26.66
C ILE A 484 -12.92 6.22 25.31
N LYS A 485 -14.04 5.54 25.02
CA LYS A 485 -14.30 5.03 23.67
C LYS A 485 -14.63 6.21 22.76
N GLU A 486 -13.68 6.58 21.90
CA GLU A 486 -13.71 7.75 20.98
C GLU A 486 -14.95 7.82 20.05
N GLY A 487 -15.73 6.74 19.92
CA GLY A 487 -16.90 6.67 19.06
C GLY A 487 -18.14 7.41 19.54
N LYS A 488 -18.31 7.65 20.86
CA LYS A 488 -19.56 8.22 21.42
C LYS A 488 -19.78 9.70 21.09
N LEU A 489 -18.71 10.43 20.78
CA LEU A 489 -18.77 11.89 20.54
C LEU A 489 -18.73 12.27 19.04
N LYS A 490 -18.88 11.28 18.16
CA LYS A 490 -18.83 11.50 16.72
C LYS A 490 -20.10 12.23 16.24
N GLY A 491 -19.92 13.33 15.51
CA GLY A 491 -21.03 14.08 14.90
C GLY A 491 -21.63 15.18 15.78
N ILE A 492 -21.05 15.44 16.96
CA ILE A 492 -21.42 16.59 17.78
C ILE A 492 -20.95 17.88 17.10
N SER A 493 -21.85 18.85 16.97
CA SER A 493 -21.58 20.18 16.43
C SER A 493 -21.96 21.21 17.49
N CYS A 494 -20.98 22.01 17.91
CA CYS A 494 -21.16 23.06 18.92
C CYS A 494 -20.51 24.35 18.42
N GLN A 495 -21.03 25.49 18.85
CA GLN A 495 -20.50 26.80 18.47
C GLN A 495 -19.27 27.18 19.30
N SER A 496 -19.19 26.71 20.55
CA SER A 496 -18.09 26.99 21.47
C SER A 496 -17.55 25.71 22.14
N PHE A 497 -16.38 25.83 22.76
CA PHE A 497 -15.79 24.70 23.49
C PHE A 497 -16.56 24.40 24.78
N GLU A 498 -17.11 25.41 25.45
CA GLU A 498 -17.91 25.27 26.66
C GLU A 498 -19.20 24.47 26.40
N GLU A 499 -19.86 24.75 25.27
CA GLU A 499 -21.03 23.98 24.82
C GLU A 499 -20.64 22.52 24.50
N TYR A 500 -19.50 22.35 23.83
CA TYR A 500 -18.96 21.03 23.52
C TYR A 500 -18.66 20.23 24.79
N LEU A 501 -18.02 20.85 25.78
CA LEU A 501 -17.65 20.24 27.06
C LEU A 501 -18.91 19.79 27.82
N LYS A 502 -19.92 20.65 27.94
CA LYS A 502 -21.20 20.30 28.59
C LYS A 502 -21.91 19.13 27.90
N THR A 503 -21.91 19.14 26.58
CA THR A 503 -22.54 18.07 25.78
C THR A 503 -21.78 16.76 25.92
N ALA A 504 -20.44 16.82 25.87
CA ALA A 504 -19.59 15.66 26.04
C ALA A 504 -19.72 15.07 27.45
N ASP A 505 -19.76 15.91 28.48
CA ASP A 505 -19.97 15.49 29.86
C ASP A 505 -21.34 14.82 30.06
N ALA A 506 -22.42 15.40 29.50
CA ALA A 506 -23.74 14.79 29.55
C ALA A 506 -23.81 13.41 28.86
N ILE A 507 -23.05 13.21 27.77
CA ILE A 507 -23.02 11.95 27.01
C ILE A 507 -22.14 10.90 27.71
N LEU A 508 -21.01 11.33 28.25
CA LEU A 508 -20.02 10.43 28.84
C LEU A 508 -20.25 10.19 30.35
N ASN A 509 -21.01 11.07 31.00
CA ASN A 509 -21.34 11.07 32.43
C ASN A 509 -20.09 11.05 33.31
N ILE A 510 -19.17 12.01 33.09
CA ILE A 510 -17.84 12.05 33.74
C ILE A 510 -17.83 13.01 34.94
N GLY A 511 -18.73 14.00 34.97
CA GLY A 511 -18.80 15.00 36.04
C GLY A 511 -17.77 16.12 35.87
N LEU A 512 -17.53 16.55 34.64
CA LEU A 512 -16.55 17.61 34.33
C LEU A 512 -17.06 18.99 34.75
N ASP A 513 -16.21 19.74 35.46
CA ASP A 513 -16.52 21.09 35.92
C ASP A 513 -16.06 22.16 34.90
N SER A 514 -16.81 23.26 34.78
CA SER A 514 -16.54 24.31 33.76
C SER A 514 -15.24 25.09 33.98
N CYS A 515 -14.59 24.94 35.14
CA CYS A 515 -13.32 25.58 35.48
C CYS A 515 -12.09 24.88 34.87
N GLN A 516 -12.27 23.78 34.14
CA GLN A 516 -11.18 22.99 33.54
C GLN A 516 -10.79 23.44 32.12
N ILE A 517 -11.25 24.61 31.69
CA ILE A 517 -10.91 25.17 30.38
C ILE A 517 -9.44 25.63 30.40
N PRO A 518 -8.61 25.23 29.41
CA PRO A 518 -7.20 25.60 29.38
C PRO A 518 -6.97 27.12 29.39
N GLU A 519 -5.95 27.58 30.13
CA GLU A 519 -5.57 29.00 30.22
C GLU A 519 -5.08 29.56 28.88
N THR A 520 -4.49 28.73 28.02
CA THR A 520 -4.06 29.14 26.68
C THR A 520 -5.26 29.45 25.79
N THR A 521 -5.17 30.52 24.99
CA THR A 521 -6.23 30.90 24.07
C THR A 521 -6.53 29.78 23.06
N ILE A 522 -7.82 29.45 22.92
CA ILE A 522 -8.34 28.46 21.96
C ILE A 522 -7.80 28.71 20.55
N ASP A 523 -7.58 29.97 20.17
CA ASP A 523 -7.05 30.35 18.86
C ASP A 523 -5.57 29.99 18.68
N CYS A 524 -4.74 30.05 19.73
CA CYS A 524 -3.35 29.59 19.68
C CYS A 524 -3.28 28.07 19.47
N GLN A 525 -4.12 27.32 20.19
CA GLN A 525 -4.21 25.88 20.03
C GLN A 525 -4.81 25.49 18.67
N TRP A 526 -5.76 26.28 18.17
CA TRP A 526 -6.30 26.10 16.83
C TRP A 526 -5.25 26.26 15.74
N LYS A 527 -4.40 27.29 15.84
CA LYS A 527 -3.26 27.48 14.94
C LYS A 527 -2.40 26.22 14.88
N LYS A 528 -1.99 25.69 16.04
CA LYS A 528 -1.13 24.51 16.12
C LYS A 528 -1.80 23.26 15.49
N ILE A 529 -3.07 23.00 15.80
CA ILE A 529 -3.82 21.87 15.23
C ILE A 529 -3.92 21.97 13.70
N VAL A 530 -4.24 23.14 13.16
CA VAL A 530 -4.36 23.35 11.72
C VAL A 530 -3.04 23.12 11.01
N LEU A 531 -1.96 23.75 11.49
CA LEU A 531 -0.65 23.65 10.86
C LEU A 531 -0.11 22.23 10.94
N PHE A 532 -0.23 21.58 12.09
CA PHE A 532 0.18 20.18 12.24
C PHE A 532 -0.59 19.24 11.31
N TYR A 533 -1.91 19.43 11.18
CA TYR A 533 -2.73 18.67 10.24
C TYR A 533 -2.23 18.80 8.80
N LEU A 534 -1.92 20.03 8.34
CA LEU A 534 -1.44 20.27 6.97
C LEU A 534 -0.05 19.70 6.73
N ILE A 535 0.87 19.83 7.69
CA ILE A 535 2.21 19.22 7.60
C ILE A 535 2.13 17.70 7.56
N ARG A 536 1.30 17.10 8.42
CA ARG A 536 1.06 15.66 8.42
C ARG A 536 0.41 15.18 7.12
N LEU A 537 -0.51 15.95 6.55
CA LEU A 537 -1.19 15.63 5.27
C LEU A 537 -0.21 15.43 4.11
N CYS A 538 0.95 16.11 4.10
CA CYS A 538 1.97 15.93 3.08
C CYS A 538 2.52 14.48 3.00
N LEU A 539 2.52 13.74 4.12
CA LEU A 539 2.98 12.35 4.15
C LEU A 539 1.96 11.37 3.57
N ALA A 540 0.70 11.77 3.35
CA ALA A 540 -0.34 10.89 2.83
C ALA A 540 0.05 10.24 1.50
N GLN A 541 0.54 11.05 0.55
CA GLN A 541 0.93 10.54 -0.76
C GLN A 541 2.23 9.74 -0.71
N VAL A 542 3.16 10.06 0.21
CA VAL A 542 4.39 9.29 0.41
C VAL A 542 4.06 7.88 0.87
N VAL A 543 3.17 7.74 1.87
CA VAL A 543 2.72 6.43 2.36
C VAL A 543 1.95 5.66 1.28
N GLU A 544 1.05 6.33 0.54
CA GLU A 544 0.35 5.68 -0.59
C GLU A 544 1.34 5.20 -1.67
N SER A 545 2.43 5.93 -1.89
CA SER A 545 3.47 5.58 -2.86
C SER A 545 4.20 4.29 -2.49
N VAL A 546 4.59 4.13 -1.22
CA VAL A 546 5.17 2.88 -0.72
C VAL A 546 4.23 1.70 -0.97
N ILE A 547 2.95 1.86 -0.60
CA ILE A 547 1.94 0.82 -0.77
C ILE A 547 1.74 0.42 -2.25
N LEU A 548 1.69 1.39 -3.16
CA LEU A 548 1.48 1.11 -4.59
C LEU A 548 2.73 0.53 -5.26
N MET A 549 3.92 1.00 -4.89
CA MET A 549 5.19 0.50 -5.41
C MET A 549 5.51 -0.90 -4.89
N ASP A 550 5.15 -1.22 -3.65
CA ASP A 550 5.21 -2.57 -3.09
C ASP A 550 4.43 -3.59 -3.95
N ARG A 551 3.20 -3.23 -4.33
CA ARG A 551 2.34 -4.07 -5.17
C ARG A 551 2.87 -4.22 -6.58
N LEU A 552 3.41 -3.13 -7.15
CA LEU A 552 4.06 -3.15 -8.45
C LEU A 552 5.29 -4.08 -8.42
N LEU A 553 6.12 -3.98 -7.38
CA LEU A 553 7.30 -4.80 -7.19
C LEU A 553 6.92 -6.27 -7.00
N PHE A 554 5.91 -6.57 -6.19
CA PHE A 554 5.37 -7.92 -6.03
C PHE A 554 5.03 -8.57 -7.38
N LEU A 555 4.34 -7.85 -8.27
CA LEU A 555 4.00 -8.38 -9.59
C LEU A 555 5.26 -8.60 -10.46
N TYR A 556 6.24 -7.70 -10.41
CA TYR A 556 7.52 -7.93 -11.11
C TYR A 556 8.30 -9.13 -10.55
N GLU A 557 8.34 -9.30 -9.23
CA GLU A 557 9.02 -10.43 -8.56
C GLU A 557 8.38 -11.78 -8.90
N ASN A 558 7.07 -11.77 -9.22
CA ASN A 558 6.31 -12.92 -9.72
C ASN A 558 6.41 -13.10 -11.26
N GLY A 559 7.31 -12.37 -11.94
CA GLY A 559 7.66 -12.59 -13.34
C GLY A 559 6.79 -11.84 -14.37
N PHE A 560 5.92 -10.92 -13.93
CA PHE A 560 5.08 -10.14 -14.86
C PHE A 560 5.83 -8.90 -15.37
N THR A 561 5.88 -8.71 -16.68
CA THR A 561 6.61 -7.58 -17.30
C THR A 561 5.69 -6.44 -17.75
N ASN A 562 4.41 -6.73 -18.01
CA ASN A 562 3.40 -5.77 -18.46
C ASN A 562 2.57 -5.30 -17.26
N VAL A 563 3.22 -4.60 -16.33
CA VAL A 563 2.59 -4.11 -15.09
C VAL A 563 2.80 -2.61 -14.96
N PHE A 564 1.72 -1.90 -14.66
CA PHE A 564 1.70 -0.45 -14.65
C PHE A 564 0.86 0.07 -13.49
N LEU A 565 1.33 1.14 -12.86
CA LEU A 565 0.46 2.03 -12.11
C LEU A 565 -0.18 3.01 -13.10
N VAL A 566 -1.43 3.38 -12.87
CA VAL A 566 -2.12 4.38 -13.70
C VAL A 566 -2.83 5.37 -12.81
N LYS A 567 -2.51 6.66 -12.92
CA LYS A 567 -3.29 7.73 -12.29
C LYS A 567 -4.57 7.95 -13.11
N LEU A 568 -5.54 7.08 -12.90
CA LEU A 568 -6.75 6.96 -13.69
C LEU A 568 -7.74 8.11 -13.47
N PHE A 569 -7.91 8.57 -12.23
CA PHE A 569 -8.90 9.59 -11.90
C PHE A 569 -8.26 10.93 -11.54
N ASP A 570 -9.03 11.99 -11.68
CA ASP A 570 -8.72 13.29 -11.10
C ASP A 570 -8.75 13.18 -9.55
N PRO A 571 -7.66 13.49 -8.84
CA PRO A 571 -7.57 13.33 -7.38
C PRO A 571 -8.52 14.27 -6.60
N VAL A 572 -8.95 15.39 -7.19
CA VAL A 572 -9.93 16.30 -6.60
C VAL A 572 -11.33 15.68 -6.67
N LEU A 573 -11.71 15.06 -7.79
CA LEU A 573 -13.02 14.42 -7.99
C LEU A 573 -13.09 13.03 -7.33
N SER A 574 -12.07 12.21 -7.51
CA SER A 574 -11.88 10.93 -6.81
C SER A 574 -10.47 10.78 -6.25
N PRO A 575 -10.28 10.95 -4.93
CA PRO A 575 -8.98 10.85 -4.27
C PRO A 575 -8.30 9.50 -4.44
N ARG A 576 -9.08 8.43 -4.64
CA ARG A 576 -8.59 7.08 -4.89
C ARG A 576 -8.31 6.93 -6.37
N CYS A 577 -7.27 7.63 -6.82
CA CYS A 577 -7.05 7.92 -8.23
C CYS A 577 -6.09 6.96 -8.94
N HIS A 578 -5.37 6.12 -8.20
CA HIS A 578 -4.41 5.19 -8.78
C HIS A 578 -5.02 3.81 -8.99
N SER A 579 -4.70 3.18 -10.13
CA SER A 579 -5.01 1.79 -10.42
C SER A 579 -3.73 1.00 -10.71
N ILE A 580 -3.81 -0.31 -10.52
CA ILE A 580 -2.80 -1.30 -10.85
C ILE A 580 -3.34 -2.09 -12.03
N VAL A 581 -2.63 -2.04 -13.15
CA VAL A 581 -2.99 -2.74 -14.38
C VAL A 581 -1.90 -3.75 -14.71
N ALA A 582 -2.28 -5.01 -14.89
CA ALA A 582 -1.36 -6.07 -15.28
C ALA A 582 -1.96 -6.90 -16.42
N ILE A 583 -1.13 -7.31 -17.38
CA ILE A 583 -1.53 -8.09 -18.55
C ILE A 583 -0.57 -9.28 -18.67
N ARG A 584 -1.10 -10.49 -18.92
CA ARG A 584 -0.31 -11.70 -19.13
C ARG A 584 0.33 -11.76 -20.51
#